data_AF-A0A316TUT9-F1
#
_entry.id   AF-A0A316TUT9-F1
#
_cell.length_a   1.000
_cell.length_b   1.000
_cell.length_c   1.000
_cell.angle_alpha   90.00
_cell.angle_beta   90.00
_cell.angle_gamma   90.00
#
_symmetry.space_group_name_H-M   'P 1'
#
loop_
_entity.id
_entity.type
_entity.pdbx_description
1 polymer ?
#
loop_
_entity_poly.entity_id
_entity_poly.type
_entity_poly.pdbx_seq_one_letter_code
_entity_poly.pdbx_strand_id
1 'polypeptide(L)'
;MNTQEEHVKSLFLDWSENKLSEADSMKVDHHLNECENCASYFKNMQFLFNNPQKEQLPVLEMDPYLPVRIKSTKADSVQSLQSSSARLRNTFLGALIVSGILIGFLLGQQLVYTAYYSDRLSSYENVPVEWMYYEGIAQPGLGSRYEHVISEIEDEEL
;
A
#
# COMPACT_ATOMS: atom_id res chain seq x y z
N MET A 1 -1.61 33.38 -3.42
CA MET A 1 -1.98 32.77 -4.73
C MET A 1 -3.41 32.28 -4.57
N ASN A 2 -4.29 32.69 -5.48
CA ASN A 2 -5.74 32.53 -5.35
C ASN A 2 -6.13 31.13 -5.85
N THR A 3 -6.31 30.17 -4.94
CA THR A 3 -6.51 28.73 -5.24
C THR A 3 -7.71 28.46 -6.16
N GLN A 4 -8.69 29.36 -6.18
CA GLN A 4 -9.87 29.27 -7.02
C GLN A 4 -9.57 29.53 -8.51
N GLU A 5 -8.62 30.42 -8.82
CA GLU A 5 -8.23 30.70 -10.22
C GLU A 5 -7.47 29.54 -10.85
N GLU A 6 -6.60 28.88 -10.08
CA GLU A 6 -5.87 27.68 -10.52
C GLU A 6 -6.84 26.52 -10.76
N HIS A 7 -7.82 26.35 -9.87
CA HIS A 7 -8.85 25.34 -10.02
C HIS A 7 -9.67 25.55 -11.32
N VAL A 8 -10.15 26.77 -11.59
CA VAL A 8 -10.95 27.01 -12.82
C VAL A 8 -10.12 26.87 -14.09
N LYS A 9 -8.85 27.27 -14.08
CA LYS A 9 -7.94 27.04 -15.22
C LYS A 9 -7.73 25.56 -15.50
N SER A 10 -7.65 24.71 -14.48
CA SER A 10 -7.51 23.26 -14.68
C SER A 10 -8.72 22.61 -15.36
N LEU A 11 -9.92 23.22 -15.24
CA LEU A 11 -11.14 22.71 -15.85
C LEU A 11 -11.30 23.13 -17.33
N PHE A 12 -10.37 23.92 -17.88
CA PHE A 12 -10.48 24.45 -19.24
C PHE A 12 -10.62 23.34 -20.31
N LEU A 13 -9.80 22.29 -20.24
CA LEU A 13 -9.81 21.23 -21.25
C LEU A 13 -11.16 20.50 -21.25
N ASP A 14 -11.61 20.08 -20.09
CA ASP A 14 -12.89 19.37 -19.94
C ASP A 14 -14.09 20.26 -20.32
N TRP A 15 -14.02 21.56 -20.03
CA TRP A 15 -15.01 22.53 -20.48
C TRP A 15 -15.02 22.65 -22.01
N SER A 16 -13.85 22.79 -22.63
CA SER A 16 -13.72 22.95 -24.09
C SER A 16 -14.16 21.72 -24.88
N GLU A 17 -14.04 20.52 -24.28
CA GLU A 17 -14.44 19.25 -24.88
C GLU A 17 -15.87 18.81 -24.50
N ASN A 18 -16.64 19.64 -23.79
CA ASN A 18 -17.97 19.33 -23.26
C ASN A 18 -18.00 18.03 -22.41
N LYS A 19 -16.95 17.78 -21.63
CA LYS A 19 -16.84 16.61 -20.74
C LYS A 19 -17.21 16.91 -19.29
N LEU A 20 -17.39 18.19 -18.94
CA LEU A 20 -17.84 18.58 -17.61
C LEU A 20 -19.29 18.15 -17.35
N SER A 21 -19.59 17.90 -16.07
CA SER A 21 -20.98 17.76 -15.63
C SER A 21 -21.73 19.08 -15.82
N GLU A 22 -23.06 19.04 -16.01
CA GLU A 22 -23.89 20.24 -16.17
C GLU A 22 -23.71 21.22 -15.00
N ALA A 23 -23.63 20.69 -13.78
CA ALA A 23 -23.44 21.47 -12.57
C ALA A 23 -22.07 22.17 -12.52
N ASP A 24 -21.00 21.52 -13.00
CA ASP A 24 -19.66 22.11 -13.01
C ASP A 24 -19.46 23.07 -14.18
N SER A 25 -20.10 22.81 -15.33
CA SER A 25 -20.17 23.78 -16.43
C SER A 25 -20.78 25.10 -15.96
N MET A 26 -21.93 25.04 -15.27
CA MET A 26 -22.58 26.24 -14.74
C MET A 26 -21.69 27.00 -13.75
N LYS A 27 -20.92 26.31 -12.90
CA LYS A 27 -19.97 26.96 -11.98
C LYS A 27 -18.83 27.66 -12.72
N VAL A 28 -18.28 27.01 -13.76
CA VAL A 28 -17.23 27.61 -14.60
C VAL A 28 -17.80 28.83 -15.31
N ASP A 29 -18.94 28.72 -15.97
CA ASP A 29 -19.58 29.83 -16.69
C ASP A 29 -19.89 31.00 -15.74
N HIS A 30 -20.40 30.71 -14.54
CA HIS A 30 -20.62 31.72 -13.53
C HIS A 30 -19.31 32.41 -13.11
N HIS A 31 -18.25 31.65 -12.83
CA HIS A 31 -16.95 32.23 -12.47
C HIS A 31 -16.32 33.06 -13.60
N LEU A 32 -16.50 32.65 -14.86
CA LEU A 32 -16.01 33.41 -16.02
C LEU A 32 -16.74 34.76 -16.16
N ASN A 33 -17.98 34.88 -15.67
CA ASN A 33 -18.67 36.17 -15.63
C ASN A 33 -18.18 37.09 -14.51
N GLU A 34 -17.61 36.53 -13.44
CA GLU A 34 -17.13 37.29 -12.27
C GLU A 34 -15.64 37.64 -12.36
N CYS A 35 -14.83 36.79 -12.99
CA CYS A 35 -13.38 36.93 -13.06
C CYS A 35 -12.90 37.22 -14.48
N GLU A 36 -12.61 38.49 -14.76
CA GLU A 36 -12.10 38.96 -16.07
C GLU A 36 -10.78 38.26 -16.47
N ASN A 37 -9.92 37.96 -15.50
CA ASN A 37 -8.65 37.25 -15.74
C ASN A 37 -8.89 35.83 -16.27
N CYS A 38 -9.83 35.09 -15.67
CA CYS A 38 -10.19 33.75 -16.11
C CYS A 38 -10.92 33.78 -17.46
N ALA A 39 -11.82 34.74 -17.68
CA ALA A 39 -12.48 34.94 -18.96
C ALA A 39 -11.47 35.19 -20.10
N SER A 40 -10.49 36.07 -19.87
CA SER A 40 -9.42 36.36 -20.83
C SER A 40 -8.57 35.12 -21.12
N TYR A 41 -8.22 34.34 -20.08
CA TYR A 41 -7.51 33.07 -20.24
C TYR A 41 -8.28 32.09 -21.13
N PHE A 42 -9.57 31.85 -20.85
CA PHE A 42 -10.41 30.93 -21.61
C PHE A 42 -10.54 31.37 -23.07
N LYS A 43 -10.76 32.67 -23.31
CA LYS A 43 -10.86 33.23 -24.66
C LYS A 43 -9.57 33.06 -25.45
N ASN A 44 -8.41 33.35 -24.85
CA ASN A 44 -7.11 33.20 -25.49
C ASN A 44 -6.79 31.73 -25.80
N MET A 45 -7.07 30.84 -24.86
CA MET A 45 -6.86 29.41 -25.08
C MET A 45 -7.79 28.89 -26.19
N GLN A 46 -9.07 29.25 -26.17
CA GLN A 46 -10.01 28.87 -27.23
C GLN A 46 -9.57 29.39 -28.61
N PHE A 47 -9.00 30.60 -28.68
CA PHE A 47 -8.43 31.13 -29.93
C PHE A 47 -7.27 30.28 -30.45
N LEU A 48 -6.35 29.85 -29.57
CA LEU A 48 -5.21 28.98 -29.92
C LEU A 48 -5.66 27.61 -30.41
N PHE A 49 -6.68 27.02 -29.78
CA PHE A 49 -7.24 25.72 -30.19
C PHE A 49 -7.96 25.79 -31.54
N ASN A 50 -8.67 26.89 -31.82
CA ASN A 50 -9.43 27.06 -33.05
C ASN A 50 -8.56 27.47 -34.25
N ASN A 51 -7.41 28.12 -34.00
CA ASN A 51 -6.48 28.57 -35.04
C ASN A 51 -5.09 27.94 -34.84
N PRO A 52 -4.95 26.61 -34.90
CA PRO A 52 -3.63 26.02 -34.93
C PRO A 52 -2.96 26.54 -36.21
N GLN A 53 -1.84 27.26 -36.08
CA GLN A 53 -1.02 27.68 -37.21
C GLN A 53 -0.39 26.44 -37.83
N LYS A 54 -1.19 25.65 -38.56
CA LYS A 54 -0.82 24.36 -39.14
C LYS A 54 0.39 24.49 -40.08
N GLU A 55 0.55 25.66 -40.69
CA GLU A 55 1.63 26.00 -41.61
C GLU A 55 2.99 26.14 -40.90
N GLN A 56 3.03 26.33 -39.58
CA GLN A 56 4.26 26.43 -38.78
C GLN A 56 4.58 25.13 -38.02
N LEU A 57 3.72 24.12 -38.08
CA LEU A 57 3.97 22.85 -37.43
C LEU A 57 4.89 22.00 -38.31
N PRO A 58 6.02 21.49 -37.78
CA PRO A 58 6.84 20.56 -38.53
C PRO A 58 5.98 19.34 -38.90
N VAL A 59 6.03 18.93 -40.17
CA VAL A 59 5.35 17.71 -40.63
C VAL A 59 6.01 16.54 -39.89
N LEU A 60 5.29 15.99 -38.91
CA LEU A 60 5.72 14.79 -38.20
C LEU A 60 5.62 13.62 -39.17
N GLU A 61 6.76 13.04 -39.53
CA GLU A 61 6.79 11.80 -40.28
C GLU A 61 6.15 10.69 -39.43
N MET A 62 5.31 9.88 -40.07
CA MET A 62 4.64 8.77 -39.40
C MET A 62 5.69 7.73 -38.98
N ASP A 63 5.92 7.56 -37.67
CA ASP A 63 6.87 6.56 -37.16
C ASP A 63 6.41 5.16 -37.63
N PRO A 64 7.18 4.47 -38.50
CA PRO A 64 6.80 3.17 -39.04
C PRO A 64 6.69 2.09 -37.96
N TYR A 65 7.30 2.31 -36.79
CA TYR A 65 7.26 1.40 -35.64
C TYR A 65 6.17 1.75 -34.63
N LEU A 66 5.46 2.87 -34.80
CA LEU A 66 4.37 3.28 -33.90
C LEU A 66 3.30 2.18 -33.73
N PRO A 67 2.82 1.50 -34.80
CA PRO A 67 1.84 0.42 -34.65
C PRO A 67 2.37 -0.77 -33.85
N VAL A 68 3.68 -1.06 -33.97
CA VAL A 68 4.34 -2.15 -33.22
C VAL A 68 4.46 -1.77 -31.75
N ARG A 69 4.86 -0.52 -31.43
CA ARG A 69 4.94 -0.01 -30.06
C ARG A 69 3.57 0.10 -29.37
N ILE A 70 2.53 0.50 -30.11
CA ILE A 70 1.15 0.53 -29.59
C ILE A 70 0.66 -0.90 -29.31
N LYS A 71 1.02 -1.88 -30.14
CA LYS A 71 0.69 -3.30 -29.90
C LYS A 71 1.42 -3.86 -28.69
N SER A 72 2.70 -3.54 -28.49
CA SER A 72 3.44 -4.00 -27.31
C SER A 72 2.87 -3.39 -26.02
N THR A 73 2.63 -2.08 -26.01
CA THR A 73 2.01 -1.41 -24.85
C THR A 73 0.59 -1.87 -24.57
N LYS A 74 -0.20 -2.21 -25.61
CA LYS A 74 -1.52 -2.82 -25.42
C LYS A 74 -1.42 -4.24 -24.87
N ALA A 75 -0.45 -5.05 -25.31
CA ALA A 75 -0.22 -6.38 -24.75
C ALA A 75 0.10 -6.31 -23.24
N ASP A 76 0.91 -5.34 -22.83
CA ASP A 76 1.21 -5.08 -21.42
C ASP A 76 -0.05 -4.62 -20.64
N SER A 77 -0.90 -3.79 -21.26
CA SER A 77 -2.16 -3.34 -20.65
C SER A 77 -3.22 -4.45 -20.53
N VAL A 78 -3.30 -5.37 -21.50
CA VAL A 78 -4.23 -6.52 -21.48
C VAL A 78 -3.78 -7.56 -20.44
N GLN A 79 -2.47 -7.68 -20.18
CA GLN A 79 -1.96 -8.48 -19.05
C GLN A 79 -2.40 -7.94 -17.68
N SER A 80 -2.69 -6.63 -17.54
CA SER A 80 -3.20 -6.07 -16.28
C SER A 80 -4.64 -6.52 -15.94
N LEU A 81 -5.44 -6.87 -16.96
CA LEU A 81 -6.82 -7.36 -16.80
C LEU A 81 -6.90 -8.86 -16.48
N GLN A 82 -5.78 -9.59 -16.58
CA GLN A 82 -5.67 -10.99 -16.10
C GLN A 82 -5.12 -11.09 -14.65
N SER A 83 -5.07 -10.00 -13.88
CA SER A 83 -4.45 -9.98 -12.54
C SER A 83 -5.28 -10.57 -11.38
N SER A 84 -6.39 -11.24 -11.65
CA SER A 84 -7.15 -11.98 -10.62
C SER A 84 -6.46 -13.30 -10.21
N SER A 85 -5.85 -14.02 -11.15
CA SER A 85 -5.22 -15.32 -10.85
C SER A 85 -3.81 -15.20 -10.24
N ALA A 86 -3.11 -14.09 -10.49
CA ALA A 86 -1.78 -13.83 -9.93
C ALA A 86 -1.83 -13.55 -8.42
N ARG A 87 -2.89 -12.90 -7.91
CA ARG A 87 -3.07 -12.69 -6.47
C ARG A 87 -3.30 -13.99 -5.72
N LEU A 88 -4.11 -14.91 -6.28
CA LEU A 88 -4.32 -16.25 -5.71
C LEU A 88 -3.05 -17.11 -5.69
N ARG A 89 -2.18 -16.98 -6.70
CA ARG A 89 -0.89 -17.69 -6.72
C ARG A 89 0.06 -17.16 -5.64
N ASN A 90 0.07 -15.85 -5.42
CA ASN A 90 0.93 -15.23 -4.41
C ASN A 90 0.45 -15.54 -2.98
N THR A 91 -0.85 -15.66 -2.73
CA THR A 91 -1.36 -16.11 -1.42
C THR A 91 -0.98 -17.56 -1.11
N PHE A 92 -0.94 -18.44 -2.12
CA PHE A 92 -0.51 -19.83 -1.94
C PHE A 92 0.97 -19.95 -1.58
N LEU A 93 1.83 -19.17 -2.24
CA LEU A 93 3.27 -19.12 -1.93
C LEU A 93 3.53 -18.60 -0.51
N GLY A 94 2.83 -17.54 -0.09
CA GLY A 94 2.92 -17.03 1.28
C GLY A 94 2.47 -18.05 2.32
N ALA A 95 1.34 -18.73 2.07
CA ALA A 95 0.82 -19.76 2.97
C ALA A 95 1.80 -20.96 3.13
N LEU A 96 2.48 -21.35 2.05
CA LEU A 96 3.46 -22.44 2.06
C LEU A 96 4.73 -22.08 2.86
N ILE A 97 5.17 -20.82 2.77
CA ILE A 97 6.32 -20.34 3.55
C ILE A 97 5.97 -20.31 5.05
N VAL A 98 4.81 -19.73 5.40
CA VAL A 98 4.35 -19.66 6.79
C VAL A 98 4.14 -21.05 7.39
N SER A 99 3.55 -21.98 6.63
CA SER A 99 3.39 -23.37 7.10
C SER A 99 4.73 -24.07 7.27
N GLY A 100 5.69 -23.85 6.37
CA GLY A 100 7.06 -24.36 6.52
C GLY A 100 7.75 -23.86 7.78
N ILE A 101 7.61 -22.56 8.09
CA ILE A 101 8.14 -21.97 9.32
C ILE A 101 7.47 -22.58 10.57
N LEU A 102 6.15 -22.75 10.57
CA LEU A 102 5.40 -23.37 11.67
C LEU A 102 5.81 -24.83 11.90
N ILE A 103 5.93 -25.61 10.82
CA ILE A 103 6.36 -27.01 10.88
C ILE A 103 7.80 -27.10 11.40
N GLY A 104 8.69 -26.24 10.90
CA GLY A 104 10.08 -26.16 11.37
C GLY A 104 10.18 -25.78 12.85
N PHE A 105 9.34 -24.85 13.31
CA PHE A 105 9.27 -24.45 14.72
C PHE A 105 8.79 -25.61 15.61
N LEU A 106 7.74 -26.31 15.22
CA LEU A 106 7.23 -27.47 15.97
C LEU A 106 8.25 -28.63 16.03
N LEU A 107 8.92 -28.92 14.91
CA LEU A 107 10.00 -29.92 14.88
C LEU A 107 11.19 -29.49 15.76
N GLY A 108 11.56 -28.20 15.73
CA GLY A 108 12.60 -27.64 16.59
C GLY A 108 12.27 -27.77 18.07
N GLN A 109 11.04 -27.49 18.48
CA GLN A 109 10.61 -27.67 19.87
C GLN A 109 10.69 -29.13 20.33
N GLN A 110 10.33 -30.09 19.47
CA GLN A 110 10.46 -31.52 19.80
C GLN A 110 11.93 -31.94 19.95
N LEU A 111 12.83 -31.43 19.12
CA LEU A 111 14.26 -31.68 19.24
C LEU A 111 14.84 -31.08 20.53
N VAL A 112 14.45 -29.86 20.89
CA VAL A 112 14.87 -29.24 22.15
C VAL A 112 14.29 -29.99 23.35
N TYR A 113 13.02 -30.38 23.31
CA TYR A 113 12.37 -31.13 24.39
C TYR A 113 13.01 -32.51 24.59
N THR A 114 13.27 -33.23 23.50
CA THR A 114 13.93 -34.55 23.55
C THR A 114 15.40 -34.43 23.97
N ALA A 115 16.14 -33.43 23.48
CA ALA A 115 17.49 -33.15 23.93
C ALA A 115 17.51 -32.78 25.43
N TYR A 116 16.65 -31.88 25.86
CA TYR A 116 16.49 -31.45 27.25
C TYR A 116 16.11 -32.61 28.19
N TYR A 117 15.18 -33.48 27.79
CA TYR A 117 14.85 -34.68 28.58
C TYR A 117 15.97 -35.72 28.57
N SER A 118 16.68 -35.90 27.45
CA SER A 118 17.81 -36.84 27.37
C SER A 118 18.99 -36.39 28.24
N ASP A 119 19.21 -35.08 28.35
CA ASP A 119 20.30 -34.51 29.13
C ASP A 119 19.96 -34.52 30.64
N ARG A 120 18.70 -34.23 31.00
CA ARG A 120 18.20 -34.35 32.40
C ARG A 120 18.28 -35.76 32.97
N LEU A 121 18.07 -36.80 32.15
CA LEU A 121 18.17 -38.20 32.60
C LEU A 121 19.60 -38.62 32.93
N SER A 122 20.61 -37.89 32.44
CA SER A 122 22.03 -38.16 32.74
C SER A 122 22.58 -37.34 33.91
N SER A 123 21.89 -36.26 34.32
CA SER A 123 22.43 -35.24 35.23
C SER A 123 21.48 -34.91 36.39
N TYR A 124 20.98 -35.94 37.07
CA TYR A 124 20.19 -35.77 38.31
C TYR A 124 21.06 -35.61 39.56
N GLU A 125 22.39 -35.64 39.45
CA GLU A 125 23.29 -35.65 40.61
C GLU A 125 23.80 -34.26 41.02
N ASN A 126 23.81 -33.25 40.13
CA ASN A 126 24.22 -31.88 40.50
C ASN A 126 23.58 -30.83 39.58
N VAL A 127 22.37 -30.37 39.90
CA VAL A 127 21.80 -29.18 39.23
C VAL A 127 22.26 -27.94 40.01
N PRO A 128 23.08 -27.05 39.42
CA PRO A 128 23.51 -25.82 40.08
C PRO A 128 22.31 -24.90 40.33
N VAL A 129 22.25 -24.28 41.50
CA VAL A 129 21.14 -23.39 41.93
C VAL A 129 20.87 -22.27 40.91
N GLU A 130 21.90 -21.83 40.19
CA GLU A 130 21.83 -20.84 39.13
C GLU A 130 20.88 -21.26 37.99
N TRP A 131 20.84 -22.54 37.64
CA TRP A 131 19.93 -23.04 36.59
C TRP A 131 18.46 -23.02 37.02
N MET A 132 18.17 -23.26 38.30
CA MET A 132 16.79 -23.11 38.82
C MET A 132 16.32 -21.66 38.77
N TYR A 133 17.23 -20.70 38.98
CA TYR A 133 16.90 -19.28 38.95
C TYR A 133 16.50 -18.81 37.54
N TYR A 134 17.25 -19.23 36.52
CA TYR A 134 16.93 -18.88 35.12
C TYR A 134 15.71 -19.63 34.59
N GLU A 135 15.51 -20.89 35.00
CA GLU A 135 14.32 -21.67 34.61
C GLU A 135 13.04 -21.12 35.25
N GLY A 136 13.12 -20.56 36.46
CA GLY A 136 12.01 -19.85 37.09
C GLY A 136 11.64 -18.56 36.35
N ILE A 137 12.61 -17.76 35.92
CA ILE A 137 12.35 -16.45 35.28
C ILE A 137 11.93 -16.60 33.81
N ALA A 138 12.36 -17.67 33.14
CA ALA A 138 12.06 -17.91 31.72
C ALA A 138 10.66 -18.48 31.46
N GLN A 139 9.86 -18.78 32.49
CA GLN A 139 8.50 -19.28 32.28
C GLN A 139 7.59 -18.19 31.68
N PRO A 140 6.99 -18.43 30.50
CA PRO A 140 6.07 -17.47 29.90
C PRO A 140 4.84 -17.30 30.81
N GLY A 141 4.57 -16.05 31.23
CA GLY A 141 3.47 -15.71 32.14
C GLY A 141 3.88 -15.39 33.58
N LEU A 142 5.19 -15.33 33.89
CA LEU A 142 5.64 -14.95 35.22
C LEU A 142 5.16 -13.55 35.63
N GLY A 143 5.22 -12.58 34.72
CA GLY A 143 4.75 -11.21 34.96
C GLY A 143 3.28 -11.17 35.38
N SER A 144 2.41 -11.92 34.70
CA SER A 144 0.99 -12.01 35.06
C SER A 144 0.72 -12.72 36.38
N ARG A 145 1.60 -13.64 36.82
CA ARG A 145 1.48 -14.28 38.14
C ARG A 145 1.97 -13.37 39.26
N TYR A 146 2.99 -12.55 39.00
CA TYR A 146 3.45 -11.51 39.92
C TYR A 146 2.39 -10.43 40.13
N GLU A 147 1.74 -9.96 39.06
CA GLU A 147 0.60 -9.04 39.18
C GLU A 147 -0.52 -9.62 40.05
N HIS A 148 -0.83 -10.91 39.90
CA HIS A 148 -1.88 -11.55 40.69
C HIS A 148 -1.52 -11.64 42.18
N VAL A 149 -0.28 -12.00 42.51
CA VAL A 149 0.19 -12.06 43.91
C VAL A 149 0.27 -10.66 44.53
N ILE A 150 0.70 -9.65 43.76
CA ILE A 150 0.73 -8.26 44.24
C ILE A 150 -0.70 -7.77 44.52
N SER A 151 -1.66 -8.04 43.62
CA SER A 151 -3.06 -7.67 43.85
C SER A 151 -3.68 -8.37 45.06
N GLU A 152 -3.30 -9.62 45.32
CA GLU A 152 -3.82 -10.41 46.45
C GLU A 152 -3.27 -9.91 47.79
N ILE A 153 -2.03 -9.41 47.83
CA ILE A 153 -1.43 -8.77 49.02
C ILE A 153 -2.04 -7.38 49.26
N GLU A 154 -2.33 -6.64 48.19
CA GLU A 154 -2.93 -5.29 48.28
C GLU A 154 -4.40 -5.34 48.76
N ASP A 155 -5.10 -6.44 48.47
CA ASP A 155 -6.47 -6.71 48.96
C ASP A 155 -6.51 -7.26 50.40
N GLU A 156 -5.42 -7.84 50.93
CA GLU A 156 -5.33 -8.32 52.33
C GLU A 156 -4.96 -7.23 53.36
N GLU A 157 -4.48 -6.05 52.93
CA GLU A 157 -4.15 -4.90 53.81
C GLU A 157 -5.32 -3.90 54.02
N LEU A 158 -6.55 -4.24 53.61
CA LEU A 158 -7.80 -3.50 53.84
C LEU A 158 -8.78 -4.22 54.77
#